data_AF-A0A7J7PQ19-F1
#
_entry.id   AF-A0A7J7PQ19-F1
#
_cell.length_a   1.000
_cell.length_b   1.000
_cell.length_c   1.000
_cell.angle_alpha   90.00
_cell.angle_beta   90.00
_cell.angle_gamma   90.00
#
_symmetry.space_group_name_H-M   'P 1'
#
loop_
_entity.id
_entity.type
_entity.pdbx_description
1 polymer ?
#
loop_
_entity_poly.entity_id
_entity_poly.type
_entity_poly.pdbx_seq_one_letter_code
_entity_poly.pdbx_strand_id
1 'polypeptide(L)'
;MAWAAVEGASRGSGSSSSSSRVLMVEDMQSTPTGSSSSNSQGQDSKAQLQQQQEDQQCISSSKLAVLQQLLLRGDAFPDTAAAAADDPFICSMTCPYSSEQLQQLISENAYSELSEDAGASLLRELSPESVTGLWPEFALLNHDCAPNTVAVVIGQYLLLRAAAPVLAGEELRCSYLGQRGLAPVASRRAYLQGVYGFHCQVVKQQQVCRVLAN
;
A
#
# COMPACT_ATOMS: atom_id res chain seq x y z
N MET A 1 -43.54 -7.47 14.53
CA MET A 1 -44.55 -6.38 14.43
C MET A 1 -43.93 -5.25 13.63
N ALA A 2 -44.72 -4.70 12.72
CA ALA A 2 -44.33 -3.81 11.63
C ALA A 2 -43.81 -2.44 12.07
N TRP A 3 -43.01 -1.81 11.21
CA TRP A 3 -43.26 -0.41 10.84
C TRP A 3 -43.03 -0.22 9.34
N ALA A 4 -43.91 0.59 8.75
CA ALA A 4 -44.19 0.73 7.34
C ALA A 4 -43.46 1.91 6.66
N ALA A 5 -43.65 1.94 5.35
CA ALA A 5 -43.14 2.81 4.30
C ALA A 5 -43.30 4.33 4.50
N VAL A 6 -42.47 5.07 3.73
CA VAL A 6 -42.89 6.30 3.02
C VAL A 6 -42.28 6.28 1.62
N GLU A 7 -43.13 6.25 0.59
CA GLU A 7 -42.84 6.63 -0.78
C GLU A 7 -43.00 8.16 -0.95
N GLY A 8 -42.30 8.75 -1.93
CA GLY A 8 -42.48 10.15 -2.32
C GLY A 8 -41.74 10.50 -3.61
N ALA A 9 -42.51 10.82 -4.65
CA ALA A 9 -42.14 10.89 -6.07
C ALA A 9 -41.34 12.11 -6.56
N SER A 10 -40.56 11.87 -7.62
CA SER A 10 -40.21 12.66 -8.81
C SER A 10 -40.43 14.19 -8.89
N ARG A 11 -39.46 14.92 -9.49
CA ARG A 11 -39.55 15.63 -10.81
C ARG A 11 -38.38 16.61 -11.07
N GLY A 12 -37.98 16.71 -12.35
CA GLY A 12 -37.41 17.92 -12.99
C GLY A 12 -35.88 18.04 -13.02
N SER A 13 -35.20 17.79 -14.15
CA SER A 13 -34.96 18.71 -15.28
C SER A 13 -33.71 19.59 -15.10
N GLY A 14 -32.73 19.47 -16.01
CA GLY A 14 -31.59 20.38 -16.06
C GLY A 14 -30.43 19.87 -16.91
N SER A 15 -30.58 19.93 -18.22
CA SER A 15 -29.49 19.83 -19.19
C SER A 15 -28.51 21.00 -19.00
N SER A 16 -27.21 20.72 -18.93
CA SER A 16 -26.21 21.65 -19.46
C SER A 16 -24.94 20.89 -19.86
N SER A 17 -24.76 20.81 -21.17
CA SER A 17 -23.52 20.45 -21.84
C SER A 17 -22.50 21.56 -21.62
N SER A 18 -21.38 21.27 -20.98
CA SER A 18 -20.21 22.16 -20.97
C SER A 18 -19.02 21.44 -21.58
N SER A 19 -18.90 21.61 -22.90
CA SER A 19 -17.74 21.28 -23.70
C SER A 19 -16.57 22.15 -23.26
N SER A 20 -15.60 21.59 -22.52
CA SER A 20 -14.34 22.29 -22.26
C SER A 20 -13.41 22.12 -23.45
N ARG A 21 -13.32 23.19 -24.25
CA ARG A 21 -12.28 23.42 -25.25
C ARG A 21 -10.92 23.43 -24.55
N VAL A 22 -10.01 22.56 -24.99
CA VAL A 22 -8.57 22.75 -24.76
C VAL A 22 -8.14 23.92 -25.63
N LEU A 23 -7.81 25.05 -25.00
CA LEU A 23 -7.09 26.14 -25.65
C LEU A 23 -5.66 25.67 -25.90
N MET A 24 -5.31 25.48 -27.17
CA MET A 24 -3.92 25.42 -27.60
C MET A 24 -3.32 26.81 -27.42
N VAL A 25 -2.32 26.92 -26.55
CA VAL A 25 -1.43 28.07 -26.52
C VAL A 25 -0.29 27.74 -27.47
N GLU A 26 -0.43 28.16 -28.72
CA GLU A 26 0.72 28.49 -29.54
C GLU A 26 1.15 29.90 -29.12
N ASP A 27 2.41 30.08 -28.73
CA ASP A 27 3.02 31.38 -28.91
C ASP A 27 4.53 31.31 -29.17
N MET A 28 4.83 31.81 -30.36
CA MET A 28 5.96 32.66 -30.75
C MET A 28 7.39 32.19 -30.49
N GLN A 29 7.97 31.72 -31.60
CA GLN A 29 9.38 31.84 -31.91
C GLN A 29 9.80 33.32 -31.92
N SER A 30 10.73 33.69 -31.04
CA SER A 30 11.56 34.88 -31.17
C SER A 30 13.01 34.47 -31.17
N THR A 31 13.69 34.75 -32.29
CA THR A 31 15.13 34.60 -32.47
C THR A 31 15.91 35.57 -31.59
N PRO A 32 17.10 35.17 -31.10
CA PRO A 32 18.18 36.12 -30.90
C PRO A 32 19.42 35.71 -31.70
N THR A 33 19.88 36.67 -32.50
CA THR A 33 21.23 36.73 -33.05
C THR A 33 22.23 37.02 -31.94
N GLY A 34 23.40 36.38 -31.99
CA GLY A 34 24.63 36.96 -31.46
C GLY A 34 25.39 36.17 -30.39
N SER A 35 26.65 35.93 -30.72
CA SER A 35 27.80 35.66 -29.85
C SER A 35 27.97 34.27 -29.24
N SER A 36 28.80 33.49 -29.95
CA SER A 36 29.60 32.40 -29.45
C SER A 36 30.40 32.81 -28.20
N SER A 37 30.06 32.23 -27.05
CA SER A 37 30.89 32.17 -25.85
C SER A 37 30.73 30.78 -25.24
N SER A 38 31.88 30.18 -24.93
CA SER A 38 32.11 28.80 -24.48
C SER A 38 31.16 28.34 -23.37
N ASN A 39 30.33 27.32 -23.66
CA ASN A 39 29.37 26.72 -22.73
C ASN A 39 29.72 25.24 -22.43
N SER A 40 30.95 24.98 -21.98
CA SER A 40 31.42 23.62 -21.68
C SER A 40 31.11 23.15 -20.24
N GLN A 41 30.81 24.05 -19.29
CA GLN A 41 30.61 23.66 -17.89
C GLN A 41 29.17 23.25 -17.53
N GLY A 42 28.15 23.64 -18.31
CA GLY A 42 26.74 23.30 -18.04
C GLY A 42 26.29 21.95 -18.61
N GLN A 43 27.01 21.42 -19.60
CA GLN A 43 26.68 20.14 -20.23
C GLN A 43 27.18 18.94 -19.40
N ASP A 44 28.36 19.06 -18.78
CA ASP A 44 28.92 18.01 -17.92
C ASP A 44 28.08 17.74 -16.67
N SER A 45 27.51 18.79 -16.05
CA SER A 45 26.65 18.65 -14.87
C SER A 45 25.30 17.99 -15.18
N LYS A 46 24.72 18.26 -16.36
CA LYS A 46 23.47 17.59 -16.79
C LYS A 46 23.72 16.14 -17.17
N ALA A 47 24.83 15.85 -17.86
CA ALA A 47 25.21 14.48 -18.20
C ALA A 47 25.51 13.65 -16.94
N GLN A 48 26.17 14.22 -15.92
CA GLN A 48 26.38 13.54 -14.63
C GLN A 48 25.07 13.28 -13.87
N LEU A 49 24.13 14.23 -13.86
CA LEU A 49 22.82 14.03 -13.23
C LEU A 49 21.99 12.94 -13.93
N GLN A 50 22.03 12.92 -15.26
CA GLN A 50 21.35 11.89 -16.07
C GLN A 50 21.95 10.50 -15.81
N GLN A 51 23.29 10.40 -15.80
CA GLN A 51 23.99 9.14 -15.52
C GLN A 51 23.69 8.63 -14.09
N GLN A 52 23.66 9.52 -13.09
CA GLN A 52 23.29 9.16 -11.72
C GLN A 52 21.84 8.67 -11.59
N GLN A 53 20.92 9.25 -12.38
CA GLN A 53 19.53 8.80 -12.43
C GLN A 53 19.41 7.42 -13.09
N GLU A 54 20.09 7.20 -14.21
CA GLU A 54 20.12 5.91 -14.92
C GLU A 54 20.75 4.80 -14.07
N ASP A 55 21.84 5.10 -13.36
CA ASP A 55 22.50 4.16 -12.45
C ASP A 55 21.60 3.80 -11.25
N GLN A 56 20.93 4.79 -10.64
CA GLN A 56 19.92 4.52 -9.60
C GLN A 56 18.77 3.67 -10.13
N GLN A 57 18.31 3.91 -11.35
CA GLN A 57 17.25 3.14 -11.99
C GLN A 57 17.67 1.69 -12.25
N CYS A 58 18.88 1.47 -12.76
CA CYS A 58 19.45 0.13 -13.02
C CYS A 58 19.68 -0.67 -11.73
N ILE A 59 20.17 -0.02 -10.67
CA ILE A 59 20.35 -0.64 -9.35
C ILE A 59 18.99 -1.01 -8.73
N SER A 60 17.96 -0.17 -8.91
CA SER A 60 16.61 -0.46 -8.39
C SER A 60 15.96 -1.65 -9.12
N SER A 61 16.13 -1.72 -10.44
CA SER A 61 15.61 -2.79 -11.29
C SER A 61 16.26 -4.14 -10.99
N SER A 62 17.58 -4.17 -10.83
CA SER A 62 18.33 -5.39 -10.51
C SER A 62 18.04 -5.90 -9.09
N LYS A 63 17.93 -5.03 -8.09
CA LYS A 63 17.57 -5.42 -6.71
C LYS A 63 16.13 -5.95 -6.60
N LEU A 64 15.19 -5.36 -7.33
CA LEU A 64 13.81 -5.86 -7.40
C LEU A 64 13.74 -7.23 -8.09
N ALA A 65 14.51 -7.43 -9.16
CA ALA A 65 14.59 -8.72 -9.85
C ALA A 65 15.15 -9.82 -8.93
N VAL A 66 16.18 -9.52 -8.15
CA VAL A 66 16.76 -10.46 -7.17
C VAL A 66 15.75 -10.79 -6.07
N LEU A 67 15.07 -9.79 -5.49
CA LEU A 67 14.02 -10.03 -4.49
C LEU A 67 12.88 -10.88 -5.06
N GLN A 68 12.44 -10.58 -6.29
CA GLN A 68 11.39 -11.34 -6.96
C GLN A 68 11.82 -12.79 -7.22
N GLN A 69 13.06 -13.02 -7.65
CA GLN A 69 13.61 -14.35 -7.90
C GLN A 69 13.81 -15.16 -6.60
N LEU A 70 14.20 -14.50 -5.51
CA LEU A 70 14.31 -15.14 -4.19
C LEU A 70 12.93 -15.55 -3.67
N LEU A 71 11.95 -14.63 -3.69
CA LEU A 71 10.58 -14.88 -3.21
C LEU A 71 9.88 -16.05 -3.95
N LEU A 72 10.14 -16.18 -5.25
CA LEU A 72 9.59 -17.27 -6.07
C LEU A 72 10.22 -18.64 -5.77
N ARG A 73 11.41 -18.68 -5.16
CA ARG A 73 12.07 -19.94 -4.80
C ARG A 73 11.64 -20.50 -3.45
N GLY A 74 10.87 -19.76 -2.64
CA GLY A 74 10.43 -20.21 -1.31
C GLY A 74 11.53 -20.23 -0.24
N ASP A 75 12.79 -20.43 -0.65
CA ASP A 75 13.98 -20.52 0.21
C ASP A 75 14.68 -19.15 0.42
N ALA A 76 13.99 -18.06 0.08
CA ALA A 76 14.55 -16.70 -0.01
C ALA A 76 15.27 -16.24 1.26
N PHE A 77 14.75 -16.65 2.41
CA PHE A 77 15.30 -16.32 3.71
C PHE A 77 15.22 -17.59 4.59
N PRO A 78 16.16 -17.75 5.54
CA PRO A 78 16.09 -18.85 6.50
C PRO A 78 14.85 -18.72 7.37
N ASP A 79 14.30 -19.86 7.82
CA ASP A 79 13.20 -19.88 8.78
C ASP A 79 13.68 -19.40 10.15
N THR A 80 13.67 -18.09 10.33
CA THR A 80 14.14 -17.42 11.56
C THR A 80 13.25 -17.74 12.75
N ALA A 81 11.98 -18.09 12.53
CA ALA A 81 11.05 -18.46 13.60
C ALA A 81 11.45 -19.80 14.23
N ALA A 82 11.77 -20.80 13.41
CA ALA A 82 12.29 -22.08 13.88
C ALA A 82 13.64 -21.91 14.61
N ALA A 83 14.52 -21.05 14.10
CA ALA A 83 15.80 -20.77 14.74
C ALA A 83 15.69 -20.04 16.10
N ALA A 84 14.64 -19.24 16.31
CA ALA A 84 14.41 -18.52 17.56
C ALA A 84 13.74 -19.38 18.64
N ALA A 85 12.99 -20.42 18.26
CA ALA A 85 12.26 -21.27 19.20
C ALA A 85 13.18 -22.09 20.15
N ASP A 86 14.39 -22.41 19.69
CA ASP A 86 15.38 -23.16 20.46
C ASP A 86 16.34 -22.27 21.26
N ASP A 87 16.13 -20.94 21.29
CA ASP A 87 16.99 -20.02 22.04
C ASP A 87 16.73 -20.15 23.57
N PRO A 88 17.72 -20.62 24.36
CA PRO A 88 17.54 -20.81 25.80
C PRO A 88 17.30 -19.49 26.56
N PHE A 89 17.72 -18.34 26.00
CA PHE A 89 17.42 -17.03 26.58
C PHE A 89 15.93 -16.73 26.49
N ILE A 90 15.31 -16.95 25.32
CA ILE A 90 13.87 -16.72 25.12
C ILE A 90 13.04 -17.65 26.01
N CYS A 91 13.41 -18.92 26.10
CA CYS A 91 12.73 -19.89 26.96
C CYS A 91 12.80 -19.54 28.47
N SER A 92 13.78 -18.73 28.89
CA SER A 92 13.97 -18.31 30.28
C SER A 92 13.22 -17.03 30.66
N MET A 93 12.62 -16.33 29.69
CA MET A 93 11.93 -15.07 29.93
C MET A 93 10.57 -15.29 30.61
N THR A 94 10.33 -14.53 31.67
CA THR A 94 9.00 -14.43 32.28
C THR A 94 8.15 -13.44 31.49
N CYS A 95 7.02 -13.88 30.95
CA CYS A 95 6.05 -12.99 30.32
C CYS A 95 5.40 -12.09 31.37
N PRO A 96 5.54 -10.75 31.30
CA PRO A 96 4.94 -9.84 32.28
C PRO A 96 3.43 -9.64 32.09
N TYR A 97 2.85 -10.23 31.03
CA TYR A 97 1.44 -10.09 30.67
C TYR A 97 0.62 -11.29 31.14
N SER A 98 -0.62 -11.05 31.55
CA SER A 98 -1.59 -12.13 31.72
C SER A 98 -1.91 -12.79 30.37
N SER A 99 -2.48 -13.99 30.39
CA SER A 99 -2.93 -14.67 29.16
C SER A 99 -3.91 -13.80 28.35
N GLU A 100 -4.78 -13.05 29.04
CA GLU A 100 -5.77 -12.16 28.42
C GLU A 100 -5.10 -10.95 27.77
N GLN A 101 -4.15 -10.31 28.47
CA GLN A 101 -3.38 -9.19 27.94
C GLN A 101 -2.53 -9.60 26.73
N LEU A 102 -1.91 -10.79 26.80
CA LEU A 102 -1.13 -11.32 25.70
C LEU A 102 -2.01 -11.64 24.49
N GLN A 103 -3.18 -12.26 24.70
CA GLN A 103 -4.15 -12.52 23.64
C GLN A 103 -4.62 -11.22 22.98
N GLN A 104 -4.90 -10.19 23.79
CA GLN A 104 -5.29 -8.88 23.27
C GLN A 104 -4.15 -8.27 22.43
N LEU A 105 -2.93 -8.25 22.95
CA LEU A 105 -1.75 -7.74 22.24
C LEU A 105 -1.53 -8.46 20.91
N ILE A 106 -1.61 -9.79 20.90
CA ILE A 106 -1.49 -10.59 19.67
C ILE A 106 -2.63 -10.23 18.70
N SER A 107 -3.87 -10.15 19.18
CA SER A 107 -5.02 -9.87 18.32
C SER A 107 -4.99 -8.50 17.66
N GLU A 108 -4.43 -7.49 18.35
CA GLU A 108 -4.34 -6.12 17.85
C GLU A 108 -3.18 -5.94 16.85
N ASN A 109 -2.15 -6.80 16.92
CA ASN A 109 -0.94 -6.68 16.09
C ASN A 109 -0.80 -7.79 15.03
N ALA A 110 -1.66 -8.82 15.09
CA ALA A 110 -1.68 -9.87 14.08
C ALA A 110 -2.17 -9.32 12.74
N TYR A 111 -1.48 -9.72 11.67
CA TYR A 111 -1.95 -9.52 10.32
C TYR A 111 -2.57 -10.81 9.81
N SER A 112 -3.74 -10.69 9.20
CA SER A 112 -4.48 -11.81 8.61
C SER A 112 -4.99 -11.45 7.23
N GLU A 113 -4.87 -12.37 6.29
CA GLU A 113 -5.46 -12.27 4.96
C GLU A 113 -6.12 -13.61 4.59
N LEU A 114 -7.25 -13.54 3.87
CA LEU A 114 -8.03 -14.73 3.53
C LEU A 114 -7.32 -15.66 2.53
N SER A 115 -6.37 -15.11 1.78
CA SER A 115 -5.56 -15.83 0.79
C SER A 115 -4.23 -15.11 0.59
N GLU A 116 -3.15 -15.86 0.45
CA GLU A 116 -1.92 -15.39 -0.17
C GLU A 116 -2.16 -14.86 -1.59
N ASP A 117 -1.15 -14.18 -2.14
CA ASP A 117 -1.16 -13.75 -3.53
C ASP A 117 -1.25 -14.95 -4.48
N ALA A 118 -2.39 -15.06 -5.16
CA ALA A 118 -2.67 -16.21 -6.02
C ALA A 118 -1.69 -16.35 -7.20
N GLY A 119 -1.13 -15.22 -7.69
CA GLY A 119 -0.13 -15.24 -8.75
C GLY A 119 1.19 -15.84 -8.28
N ALA A 120 1.66 -15.40 -7.11
CA ALA A 120 2.86 -15.92 -6.47
C ALA A 120 2.72 -17.40 -6.08
N SER A 121 1.58 -17.80 -5.52
CA SER A 121 1.32 -19.21 -5.19
C SER A 121 1.32 -20.07 -6.45
N LEU A 122 0.67 -19.63 -7.53
CA LEU A 122 0.66 -20.35 -8.82
C LEU A 122 2.07 -20.53 -9.39
N LEU A 123 2.89 -19.47 -9.37
CA LEU A 123 4.28 -19.53 -9.85
C LEU A 123 5.17 -20.44 -9.00
N ARG A 124 4.79 -20.70 -7.75
CA ARG A 124 5.45 -21.63 -6.84
C ARG A 124 4.89 -23.05 -6.91
N GLU A 125 3.90 -23.29 -7.77
CA GLU A 125 3.17 -24.56 -7.85
C GLU A 125 2.47 -24.93 -6.52
N LEU A 126 2.03 -23.92 -5.77
CA LEU A 126 1.31 -24.05 -4.51
C LEU A 126 -0.13 -23.54 -4.63
N SER A 127 -1.03 -24.09 -3.81
CA SER A 127 -2.35 -23.51 -3.61
C SER A 127 -2.27 -22.29 -2.70
N PRO A 128 -2.98 -21.19 -3.00
CA PRO A 128 -3.09 -20.06 -2.07
C PRO A 128 -3.75 -20.51 -0.77
N GLU A 129 -3.14 -20.15 0.36
CA GLU A 129 -3.67 -20.45 1.70
C GLU A 129 -4.04 -19.17 2.44
N SER A 130 -4.94 -19.26 3.43
CA SER A 130 -5.17 -18.15 4.34
C SER A 130 -3.97 -17.98 5.27
N VAL A 131 -3.56 -16.75 5.53
CA VAL A 131 -2.40 -16.49 6.40
C VAL A 131 -2.82 -15.68 7.62
N THR A 132 -2.21 -16.00 8.76
CA THR A 132 -2.22 -15.18 9.96
C THR A 132 -0.85 -15.24 10.62
N GLY A 133 -0.31 -14.09 11.01
CA GLY A 133 1.00 -14.03 11.64
C GLY A 133 1.29 -12.68 12.30
N LEU A 134 2.44 -12.63 12.97
CA LEU A 134 2.95 -11.42 13.63
C LEU A 134 4.21 -10.96 12.91
N TRP A 135 4.19 -9.72 12.44
CA TRP A 135 5.34 -9.03 11.86
C TRP A 135 5.53 -7.71 12.61
N PRO A 136 6.34 -7.67 13.67
CA PRO A 136 6.46 -6.52 14.56
C PRO A 136 6.77 -5.21 13.83
N GLU A 137 7.61 -5.24 12.80
CA GLU A 137 7.95 -4.06 11.99
C GLU A 137 6.75 -3.56 11.18
N PHE A 138 5.90 -4.47 10.70
CA PHE A 138 4.67 -4.11 9.98
C PHE A 138 3.61 -3.54 10.93
N ALA A 139 3.53 -4.06 12.17
CA ALA A 139 2.59 -3.60 13.18
C ALA A 139 2.81 -2.13 13.61
N LEU A 140 3.96 -1.55 13.29
CA LEU A 140 4.24 -0.12 13.51
C LEU A 140 3.46 0.81 12.57
N LEU A 141 2.96 0.31 11.44
CA LEU A 141 2.26 1.14 10.46
C LEU A 141 0.86 1.48 10.95
N ASN A 142 0.53 2.77 10.97
CA ASN A 142 -0.80 3.24 11.30
C ASN A 142 -1.80 2.98 10.18
N HIS A 143 -3.08 2.95 10.56
CA HIS A 143 -4.18 2.83 9.61
C HIS A 143 -4.41 4.10 8.79
N ASP A 144 -4.64 3.92 7.49
CA ASP A 144 -5.30 4.90 6.64
C ASP A 144 -6.33 4.20 5.73
N CYS A 145 -7.48 4.83 5.51
CA CYS A 145 -8.46 4.35 4.52
C CYS A 145 -7.95 4.53 3.07
N ALA A 146 -7.01 5.44 2.86
CA ALA A 146 -6.30 5.68 1.59
C ALA A 146 -4.78 5.48 1.80
N PRO A 147 -4.32 4.25 2.10
CA PRO A 147 -2.93 4.01 2.46
C PRO A 147 -1.97 4.31 1.30
N ASN A 148 -0.76 4.74 1.65
CA ASN A 148 0.36 4.88 0.69
C ASN A 148 1.20 3.60 0.58
N THR A 149 0.83 2.54 1.30
CA THR A 149 1.45 1.21 1.21
C THR A 149 0.43 0.08 0.99
N VAL A 150 0.92 -1.05 0.50
CA VAL A 150 0.19 -2.31 0.38
C VAL A 150 1.07 -3.46 0.88
N ALA A 151 0.47 -4.36 1.67
CA ALA A 151 1.12 -5.58 2.15
C ALA A 151 0.73 -6.76 1.24
N VAL A 152 1.69 -7.64 0.96
CA VAL A 152 1.49 -8.88 0.23
C VAL A 152 2.22 -9.98 0.98
N VAL A 153 1.55 -11.10 1.22
CA VAL A 153 2.15 -12.26 1.87
C VAL A 153 2.51 -13.32 0.84
N ILE A 154 3.74 -13.84 0.94
CA ILE A 154 4.25 -14.93 0.10
C ILE A 154 4.93 -15.95 1.02
N GLY A 155 4.26 -17.05 1.32
CA GLY A 155 4.70 -17.98 2.36
C GLY A 155 4.80 -17.28 3.73
N GLN A 156 5.94 -17.42 4.40
CA GLN A 156 6.17 -16.79 5.71
C GLN A 156 6.59 -15.31 5.66
N TYR A 157 6.66 -14.70 4.47
CA TYR A 157 7.16 -13.35 4.29
C TYR A 157 6.03 -12.36 4.04
N LEU A 158 6.05 -11.25 4.80
CA LEU A 158 5.24 -10.07 4.51
C LEU A 158 6.09 -9.06 3.74
N LEU A 159 5.64 -8.74 2.53
CA LEU A 159 6.24 -7.72 1.67
C LEU A 159 5.41 -6.45 1.75
N LEU A 160 6.05 -5.36 2.14
CA LEU A 160 5.45 -4.04 2.12
C LEU A 160 5.92 -3.28 0.88
N ARG A 161 4.98 -2.77 0.09
CA ARG A 161 5.26 -1.96 -1.11
C ARG A 161 4.61 -0.60 -1.00
N ALA A 162 5.28 0.43 -1.50
CA ALA A 162 4.64 1.73 -1.73
C ALA A 162 3.57 1.59 -2.82
N ALA A 163 2.34 2.03 -2.52
CA ALA A 163 1.21 2.07 -3.44
C ALA A 163 0.98 3.46 -4.03
N ALA A 164 1.70 4.47 -3.51
CA ALA A 164 1.74 5.84 -3.99
C ALA A 164 3.17 6.40 -3.81
N PRO A 165 3.53 7.53 -4.46
CA PRO A 165 4.77 8.24 -4.12
C PRO A 165 4.81 8.58 -2.63
N VAL A 166 5.94 8.33 -1.98
CA VAL A 166 6.17 8.62 -0.55
C VAL A 166 7.30 9.63 -0.45
N LEU A 167 7.06 10.74 0.23
CA LEU A 167 8.08 11.76 0.46
C LEU A 167 8.97 11.42 1.66
N ALA A 168 10.17 11.99 1.70
CA ALA A 168 11.06 11.83 2.84
C ALA A 168 10.40 12.38 4.12
N GLY A 169 10.36 11.56 5.17
CA GLY A 169 9.70 11.88 6.44
C GLY A 169 8.18 11.72 6.42
N GLU A 170 7.58 11.33 5.30
CA GLU A 170 6.17 10.98 5.26
C GLU A 170 5.94 9.65 5.97
N GLU A 171 4.89 9.60 6.79
CA GLU A 171 4.46 8.39 7.48
C GLU A 171 3.97 7.32 6.49
N LEU A 172 4.46 6.09 6.66
CA LEU A 172 3.94 4.93 5.97
C LEU A 172 2.66 4.45 6.67
N ARG A 173 1.58 4.27 5.90
CA ARG A 173 0.29 3.85 6.42
C ARG A 173 -0.26 2.69 5.61
N CYS A 174 -0.94 1.76 6.29
CA CYS A 174 -1.59 0.60 5.67
C CYS A 174 -3.09 0.56 6.00
N SER A 175 -3.83 -0.38 5.42
CA SER A 175 -5.26 -0.55 5.73
C SER A 175 -5.47 -1.75 6.66
N TYR A 176 -6.08 -1.53 7.83
CA TYR A 176 -6.46 -2.59 8.77
C TYR A 176 -7.79 -3.26 8.41
N LEU A 177 -8.38 -2.85 7.28
CA LEU A 177 -9.76 -3.21 6.95
C LEU A 177 -9.85 -4.40 6.00
N GLY A 178 -8.76 -4.79 5.34
CA GLY A 178 -8.78 -5.81 4.28
C GLY A 178 -9.94 -5.56 3.30
N GLN A 179 -10.76 -6.59 3.04
CA GLN A 179 -11.97 -6.50 2.21
C GLN A 179 -13.01 -5.48 2.73
N ARG A 180 -13.04 -5.20 4.05
CA ARG A 180 -13.91 -4.18 4.64
C ARG A 180 -13.51 -2.76 4.26
N GLY A 181 -12.36 -2.56 3.59
CA GLY A 181 -11.98 -1.27 3.01
C GLY A 181 -13.04 -0.74 2.02
N LEU A 182 -13.79 -1.65 1.41
CA LEU A 182 -14.91 -1.36 0.51
C LEU A 182 -16.25 -1.15 1.24
N ALA A 183 -16.32 -1.19 2.57
CA ALA A 183 -17.56 -0.94 3.32
C ALA A 183 -17.85 0.57 3.47
N PRO A 184 -19.08 1.00 3.77
CA PRO A 184 -19.40 2.41 4.00
C PRO A 184 -18.59 3.01 5.15
N VAL A 185 -18.35 4.33 5.12
CA VAL A 185 -17.52 5.04 6.12
C VAL A 185 -17.96 4.75 7.55
N ALA A 186 -19.28 4.74 7.82
CA ALA A 186 -19.83 4.46 9.14
C ALA A 186 -19.47 3.04 9.61
N SER A 187 -19.59 2.03 8.74
CA SER A 187 -19.25 0.65 9.06
C SER A 187 -17.76 0.46 9.33
N ARG A 188 -16.90 1.13 8.55
CA ARG A 188 -15.44 1.08 8.76
C ARG A 188 -15.05 1.72 10.10
N ARG A 189 -15.63 2.88 10.44
CA ARG A 189 -15.38 3.55 11.73
C ARG A 189 -15.87 2.72 12.91
N ALA A 190 -17.06 2.13 12.82
CA ALA A 190 -17.59 1.26 13.86
C ALA A 190 -16.68 0.04 14.09
N TYR A 191 -16.16 -0.56 13.01
CA TYR A 191 -15.21 -1.66 13.10
C TYR A 191 -13.89 -1.24 13.76
N LEU A 192 -13.27 -0.15 13.30
CA LEU A 192 -11.99 0.32 13.87
C LEU A 192 -12.11 0.71 15.33
N GLN A 193 -13.22 1.36 15.71
CA GLN A 193 -13.47 1.69 17.11
C GLN A 193 -13.70 0.45 17.97
N GLY A 194 -14.38 -0.57 17.44
CA GLY A 194 -14.67 -1.81 18.17
C GLY A 194 -13.46 -2.74 18.32
N VAL A 195 -12.58 -2.80 17.32
CA VAL A 195 -11.43 -3.72 17.31
C VAL A 195 -10.14 -3.05 17.79
N TYR A 196 -9.89 -1.81 17.40
CA TYR A 196 -8.62 -1.10 17.66
C TYR A 196 -8.79 0.11 18.60
N GLY A 197 -10.02 0.42 19.02
CA GLY A 197 -10.27 1.48 20.01
C GLY A 197 -10.08 2.92 19.51
N PHE A 198 -9.89 3.16 18.20
CA PHE A 198 -9.66 4.51 17.65
C PHE A 198 -10.67 4.92 16.57
N HIS A 199 -10.81 6.25 16.38
CA HIS A 199 -11.64 6.85 15.34
C HIS A 199 -10.80 7.29 14.13
N CYS A 200 -11.01 6.62 12.99
CA CYS A 200 -10.41 7.06 11.72
C CYS A 200 -11.09 8.35 11.20
N GLN A 201 -10.28 9.39 11.01
CA GLN A 201 -10.74 10.71 10.56
C GLN A 201 -10.86 10.81 9.04
N VAL A 202 -10.20 9.91 8.29
CA VAL A 202 -10.17 9.94 6.83
C VAL A 202 -11.52 9.58 6.22
N VAL A 203 -12.00 10.39 5.29
CA VAL A 203 -13.23 10.16 4.54
C VAL A 203 -12.86 9.69 3.12
N LYS A 204 -12.52 8.41 2.96
CA LYS A 204 -12.49 7.81 1.62
C LYS A 204 -13.92 7.41 1.24
N GLN A 205 -14.53 8.17 0.34
CA GLN A 205 -15.79 7.74 -0.29
C GLN A 205 -15.50 6.53 -1.17
N GLN A 206 -16.38 5.54 -1.19
CA GLN A 206 -16.32 4.48 -2.19
C GLN A 206 -16.50 5.13 -3.55
N GLN A 207 -15.41 5.37 -4.27
CA GLN A 207 -15.53 5.40 -5.71
C GLN A 207 -15.86 3.97 -6.09
N VAL A 208 -17.13 3.69 -6.33
CA VAL A 208 -17.54 2.52 -7.10
C VAL A 208 -16.65 2.56 -8.32
N CYS A 209 -15.76 1.57 -8.46
CA CYS A 209 -15.08 1.37 -9.72
C CYS A 209 -16.19 1.30 -10.77
N ARG A 210 -16.40 2.39 -11.52
CA ARG A 210 -16.98 2.29 -12.84
C ARG A 210 -15.97 1.45 -13.59
N VAL A 211 -16.12 0.12 -13.51
CA VAL A 211 -15.68 -0.74 -14.58
C VAL A 211 -16.39 -0.15 -15.78
N LEU A 212 -15.67 0.63 -16.58
CA LEU A 212 -16.12 1.01 -17.90
C LEU A 212 -16.18 -0.31 -18.65
N ALA A 213 -17.33 -0.95 -18.58
CA ALA A 213 -17.68 -2.05 -19.46
C ALA A 213 -17.59 -1.49 -20.87
N ASN A 214 -16.52 -1.84 -21.57
CA ASN A 214 -16.46 -1.78 -23.03
C ASN A 214 -17.18 -3.00 -23.59
#